data_AF-A0A0P9CWY8-F1
#
_entry.id   AF-A0A0P9CWY8-F1
#
_cell.length_a   1.000
_cell.length_b   1.000
_cell.length_c   1.000
_cell.angle_alpha   90.00
_cell.angle_beta   90.00
_cell.angle_gamma   90.00
#
_symmetry.space_group_name_H-M   'P 1'
#
loop_
_entity.id
_entity.type
_entity.pdbx_description
1 polymer ?
#
loop_
_entity_poly.entity_id
_entity_poly.type
_entity_poly.pdbx_seq_one_letter_code
_entity_poly.pdbx_strand_id
1 'polypeptide(L)'
;MATQRHITTGSTRWALLVGVLFLAIQSAMAPPTTLLAMPARFATAAPDLPIDSIAVTTTADAADGNTASFAALLSQPGADGAVSLREALLATSTMTTPAALTITFGIPASGAGYNSTENTWTITLGMQALPALARGNVTVDGSTQPGPATHPRIVLDGAGVYEAAGFSNGFTITSGRNTILGLALINFYDDGVLLDGPAAAFNHIAGCFIGARPNGSAEPSASYFGIEIRAGAHDNIIG
;
A
#
# COMPACT_ATOMS: atom_id res chain seq x y z
N MET A 1 5.35 -65.67 7.03
CA MET A 1 4.01 -65.45 6.44
C MET A 1 3.99 -64.02 5.92
N ALA A 2 3.83 -63.64 4.67
CA ALA A 2 3.71 -64.27 3.34
C ALA A 2 4.24 -63.18 2.37
N THR A 3 5.33 -63.38 1.61
CA THR A 3 5.45 -63.97 0.26
C THR A 3 4.51 -63.38 -0.80
N GLN A 4 5.10 -62.61 -1.74
CA GLN A 4 4.53 -62.24 -3.04
C GLN A 4 4.03 -63.47 -3.84
N ARG A 5 3.01 -63.28 -4.69
CA ARG A 5 3.05 -63.75 -6.09
C ARG A 5 1.90 -63.22 -6.95
N HIS A 6 2.29 -62.65 -8.08
CA HIS A 6 1.51 -62.41 -9.28
C HIS A 6 1.00 -63.74 -9.86
N ILE A 7 -0.26 -63.76 -10.32
CA ILE A 7 -0.80 -64.82 -11.19
C ILE A 7 -1.15 -64.20 -12.55
N THR A 8 -0.61 -64.83 -13.58
CA THR A 8 -0.81 -64.67 -15.02
C THR A 8 -2.13 -65.32 -15.45
N THR A 9 -2.72 -64.93 -16.59
CA THR A 9 -3.00 -65.80 -17.77
C THR A 9 -4.09 -65.23 -18.71
N GLY A 10 -3.93 -65.53 -20.01
CA GLY A 10 -4.92 -65.35 -21.08
C GLY A 10 -4.36 -64.59 -22.29
N SER A 11 -3.43 -65.11 -23.11
CA SER A 11 -3.61 -66.07 -24.23
C SER A 11 -4.74 -65.65 -25.19
N THR A 12 -4.57 -65.43 -26.49
CA THR A 12 -4.04 -66.29 -27.59
C THR A 12 -4.01 -65.43 -28.87
N ARG A 13 -2.90 -65.30 -29.61
CA ARG A 13 -2.34 -66.14 -30.71
C ARG A 13 -3.02 -65.99 -32.09
N TRP A 14 -2.21 -66.29 -33.12
CA TRP A 14 -2.49 -66.61 -34.55
C TRP A 14 -2.18 -65.46 -35.54
N ALA A 15 -0.97 -65.41 -36.15
CA ALA A 15 -0.49 -66.14 -37.35
C ALA A 15 -0.96 -65.45 -38.66
N LEU A 16 -0.25 -65.37 -39.80
CA LEU A 16 1.10 -65.64 -40.32
C LEU A 16 1.09 -65.07 -41.77
N LEU A 17 2.26 -64.71 -42.31
CA LEU A 17 2.69 -64.75 -43.74
C LEU A 17 2.23 -63.70 -44.78
N VAL A 18 3.26 -63.01 -45.32
CA VAL A 18 3.66 -62.83 -46.75
C VAL A 18 2.86 -61.89 -47.66
N GLY A 19 3.59 -60.96 -48.30
CA GLY A 19 3.21 -60.36 -49.58
C GLY A 19 3.94 -59.05 -49.89
N VAL A 20 4.98 -59.10 -50.72
CA VAL A 20 5.62 -57.91 -51.33
C VAL A 20 4.68 -57.36 -52.41
N LEU A 21 4.37 -56.06 -52.37
CA LEU A 21 3.86 -55.33 -53.54
C LEU A 21 4.34 -53.87 -53.52
N PHE A 22 5.10 -53.51 -54.56
CA PHE A 22 5.53 -52.14 -54.87
C PHE A 22 4.33 -51.33 -55.37
N LEU A 23 4.08 -50.14 -54.80
CA LEU A 23 3.32 -49.09 -55.49
C LEU A 23 3.84 -47.70 -55.09
N ALA A 24 4.33 -46.98 -56.08
CA ALA A 24 4.86 -45.63 -55.97
C ALA A 24 3.73 -44.60 -55.89
N ILE A 25 3.75 -43.69 -54.91
CA ILE A 25 2.99 -42.43 -54.96
C ILE A 25 3.85 -41.28 -54.41
N GLN A 26 4.07 -40.37 -55.35
CA GLN A 26 4.71 -39.05 -55.41
C GLN A 26 4.83 -38.21 -54.13
N SER A 27 6.00 -37.56 -54.03
CA SER A 27 6.40 -36.51 -53.10
C SER A 27 5.61 -35.21 -53.29
N ALA A 28 4.98 -34.71 -52.24
CA ALA A 28 4.51 -33.33 -52.14
C ALA A 28 5.41 -32.56 -51.17
N MET A 29 6.46 -31.92 -51.70
CA MET A 29 7.21 -30.87 -51.01
C MET A 29 6.32 -29.62 -50.93
N ALA A 30 5.96 -29.19 -49.72
CA ALA A 30 5.37 -27.88 -49.49
C ALA A 30 6.44 -26.78 -49.64
N PRO A 31 6.13 -25.62 -50.25
CA PRO A 31 7.10 -24.54 -50.37
C PRO A 31 7.35 -23.87 -49.01
N PRO A 32 8.58 -23.39 -48.73
CA PRO A 32 8.84 -22.59 -47.53
C PRO A 32 8.11 -21.25 -47.64
N THR A 33 7.20 -20.98 -46.72
CA THR A 33 6.58 -19.66 -46.58
C THR A 33 7.63 -18.71 -45.99
N THR A 34 8.25 -17.89 -46.84
CA THR A 34 9.07 -16.77 -46.40
C THR A 34 8.16 -15.72 -45.78
N LEU A 35 8.02 -15.76 -44.45
CA LEU A 35 7.42 -14.67 -43.70
C LEU A 35 8.40 -13.49 -43.78
N LEU A 36 8.10 -12.49 -44.60
CA LEU A 36 8.79 -11.20 -44.51
C LEU A 36 8.53 -10.66 -43.10
N ALA A 37 9.56 -10.70 -42.25
CA ALA A 37 9.57 -10.04 -40.97
C ALA A 37 9.44 -8.53 -41.22
N MET A 38 8.22 -8.03 -41.10
CA MET A 38 7.93 -6.61 -41.01
C MET A 38 8.75 -6.08 -39.83
N PRO A 39 9.55 -5.01 -40.00
CA PRO A 39 10.32 -4.47 -38.89
C PRO A 39 9.32 -4.09 -37.80
N ALA A 40 9.46 -4.71 -36.62
CA ALA A 40 8.73 -4.30 -35.44
C ALA A 40 9.06 -2.82 -35.25
N ARG A 41 8.08 -1.95 -35.49
CA ARG A 41 8.16 -0.58 -35.03
C ARG A 41 8.29 -0.70 -33.52
N PHE A 42 9.46 -0.36 -32.99
CA PHE A 42 9.61 -0.11 -31.57
C PHE A 42 8.58 0.97 -31.25
N ALA A 43 7.47 0.54 -30.65
CA ALA A 43 6.59 1.48 -29.98
C ALA A 43 7.45 2.06 -28.87
N THR A 44 7.95 3.28 -29.07
CA THR A 44 8.41 4.11 -27.96
C THR A 44 7.24 4.16 -26.99
N ALA A 45 7.35 3.41 -25.88
CA ALA A 45 6.38 3.48 -24.81
C ALA A 45 6.17 4.96 -24.50
N ALA A 46 4.91 5.39 -24.47
CA ALA A 46 4.59 6.70 -23.90
C ALA A 46 5.25 6.75 -22.52
N PRO A 47 5.87 7.88 -22.11
CA PRO A 47 6.36 8.01 -20.76
C PRO A 47 5.21 7.67 -19.81
N ASP A 48 5.41 6.65 -18.98
CA ASP A 48 4.41 6.26 -17.99
C ASP A 48 4.14 7.48 -17.12
N LEU A 49 2.88 7.88 -17.00
CA LEU A 49 2.55 9.07 -16.23
C LEU A 49 3.03 8.85 -14.79
N PRO A 50 3.66 9.85 -14.16
CA PRO A 50 4.11 9.68 -12.79
C PRO A 50 2.91 9.37 -11.89
N ILE A 51 3.00 8.28 -11.14
CA ILE A 51 2.00 7.91 -10.15
C ILE A 51 2.08 8.90 -8.99
N ASP A 52 1.03 9.70 -8.82
CA ASP A 52 0.90 10.77 -7.82
C ASP A 52 -0.06 10.41 -6.67
N SER A 53 -0.67 9.22 -6.72
CA SER A 53 -1.54 8.69 -5.69
C SER A 53 -1.18 7.24 -5.36
N ILE A 54 -1.27 6.89 -4.07
CA ILE A 54 -1.10 5.52 -3.59
C ILE A 54 -2.15 5.19 -2.53
N ALA A 55 -2.59 3.94 -2.48
CA ALA A 55 -3.51 3.45 -1.46
C ALA A 55 -2.74 2.66 -0.39
N VAL A 56 -2.96 3.00 0.87
CA VAL A 56 -2.61 2.18 2.02
C VAL A 56 -3.57 1.00 2.08
N THR A 57 -3.03 -0.22 2.13
CA THR A 57 -3.82 -1.46 2.04
C THR A 57 -3.66 -2.38 3.24
N THR A 58 -2.81 -2.02 4.20
CA THR A 58 -2.61 -2.78 5.45
C THR A 58 -2.64 -1.86 6.66
N THR A 59 -2.99 -2.43 7.81
CA THR A 59 -2.86 -1.79 9.13
C THR A 59 -1.51 -2.05 9.78
N ALA A 60 -0.65 -2.87 9.16
CA ALA A 60 0.70 -3.09 9.65
C ALA A 60 1.53 -1.81 9.55
N ASP A 61 2.26 -1.49 10.61
CA ASP A 61 3.25 -0.41 10.63
C ASP A 61 4.64 -0.97 10.27
N ALA A 62 4.79 -1.41 9.01
CA ALA A 62 6.03 -1.96 8.47
C ALA A 62 6.66 -1.01 7.44
N ALA A 63 7.95 -1.19 7.19
CA ALA A 63 8.68 -0.53 6.11
C ALA A 63 9.62 -1.54 5.44
N ASP A 64 9.05 -2.43 4.63
CA ASP A 64 9.74 -3.54 3.96
C ASP A 64 9.59 -3.52 2.42
N GLY A 65 8.78 -2.60 1.89
CA GLY A 65 8.65 -2.28 0.47
C GLY A 65 9.68 -1.28 -0.06
N ASN A 66 9.69 -1.11 -1.39
CA ASN A 66 10.57 -0.16 -2.07
C ASN A 66 9.99 1.26 -2.07
N THR A 67 10.40 2.08 -1.10
CA THR A 67 9.91 3.45 -0.92
C THR A 67 10.62 4.50 -1.81
N ALA A 68 11.21 4.12 -2.95
CA ALA A 68 11.87 5.10 -3.83
C ALA A 68 10.87 6.03 -4.56
N SER A 69 9.63 5.57 -4.76
CA SER A 69 8.51 6.31 -5.33
C SER A 69 7.22 5.50 -5.14
N PHE A 70 6.06 6.08 -5.41
CA PHE A 70 4.80 5.32 -5.42
C PHE A 70 4.79 4.17 -6.44
N ALA A 71 5.33 4.40 -7.64
CA ALA A 71 5.43 3.35 -8.66
C ALA A 71 6.34 2.19 -8.21
N ALA A 72 7.48 2.52 -7.59
CA ALA A 72 8.39 1.51 -7.04
C ALA A 72 7.72 0.70 -5.92
N LEU A 73 7.02 1.38 -5.01
CA LEU A 73 6.33 0.75 -3.89
C LEU A 73 5.19 -0.16 -4.37
N LEU A 74 4.40 0.26 -5.36
CA LEU A 74 3.37 -0.59 -5.97
C LEU A 74 3.96 -1.81 -6.68
N SER A 75 5.14 -1.68 -7.28
CA SER A 75 5.82 -2.80 -7.97
C SER A 75 6.51 -3.78 -7.01
N GLN A 76 6.88 -3.31 -5.82
CA GLN A 76 7.65 -4.03 -4.81
C GLN A 76 7.14 -3.63 -3.41
N PRO A 77 5.92 -4.06 -3.05
CA PRO A 77 5.24 -3.63 -1.81
C PRO A 77 5.91 -4.13 -0.53
N GLY A 78 6.72 -5.18 -0.60
CA GLY A 78 7.34 -5.79 0.57
C GLY A 78 7.03 -7.28 0.66
N ALA A 79 7.39 -7.89 1.77
CA ALA A 79 7.18 -9.32 2.01
C ALA A 79 5.71 -9.65 2.28
N ASP A 80 4.94 -8.70 2.80
CA ASP A 80 3.51 -8.86 3.10
C ASP A 80 2.61 -8.63 1.87
N GLY A 81 3.16 -8.10 0.77
CA GLY A 81 2.43 -7.81 -0.45
C GLY A 81 1.45 -6.62 -0.33
N ALA A 82 1.57 -5.81 0.72
CA ALA A 82 0.69 -4.69 1.00
C ALA A 82 1.47 -3.37 1.10
N VAL A 83 0.76 -2.24 1.15
CA VAL A 83 1.36 -0.91 1.29
C VAL A 83 0.96 -0.35 2.64
N SER A 84 1.93 -0.08 3.50
CA SER A 84 1.71 0.56 4.79
C SER A 84 1.65 2.09 4.68
N LEU A 85 1.07 2.74 5.70
CA LEU A 85 1.12 4.21 5.80
C LEU A 85 2.56 4.72 5.93
N ARG A 86 3.41 4.02 6.68
CA ARG A 86 4.81 4.40 6.86
C ARG A 86 5.57 4.37 5.53
N GLU A 87 5.38 3.35 4.72
CA GLU A 87 6.00 3.24 3.41
C GLU A 87 5.52 4.31 2.45
N ALA A 88 4.22 4.58 2.42
CA ALA A 88 3.66 5.66 1.61
C ALA A 88 4.29 7.01 2.00
N LEU A 89 4.42 7.30 3.30
CA LEU A 89 5.09 8.53 3.77
C LEU A 89 6.58 8.57 3.39
N LEU A 90 7.32 7.47 3.57
CA LEU A 90 8.72 7.37 3.13
C LEU A 90 8.86 7.59 1.60
N ALA A 91 7.93 7.05 0.81
CA ALA A 91 7.91 7.25 -0.63
C ALA A 91 7.67 8.72 -1.00
N THR A 92 6.74 9.42 -0.33
CA THR A 92 6.55 10.86 -0.57
C THR A 92 7.83 11.65 -0.33
N SER A 93 8.58 11.33 0.73
CA SER A 93 9.81 12.05 1.08
C SER A 93 10.93 11.89 0.05
N THR A 94 10.92 10.79 -0.73
CA THR A 94 11.91 10.52 -1.77
C THR A 94 11.55 11.16 -3.11
N MET A 95 10.26 11.38 -3.37
CA MET A 95 9.79 11.94 -4.64
C MET A 95 10.14 13.43 -4.76
N THR A 96 10.73 13.83 -5.89
CA THR A 96 11.15 15.23 -6.17
C THR A 96 10.21 15.98 -7.12
N THR A 97 9.08 15.38 -7.49
CA THR A 97 8.08 15.99 -8.40
C THR A 97 7.42 17.24 -7.81
N PRO A 98 7.11 18.29 -8.59
CA PRO A 98 6.32 19.41 -8.11
C PRO A 98 4.82 19.07 -7.94
N ALA A 99 4.38 17.92 -8.46
CA ALA A 99 2.99 17.47 -8.33
C ALA A 99 2.61 17.24 -6.87
N ALA A 100 1.33 17.50 -6.55
CA ALA A 100 0.75 17.11 -5.28
C ALA A 100 0.71 15.58 -5.19
N LEU A 101 1.00 15.03 -4.01
CA LEU A 101 0.97 13.59 -3.77
C LEU A 101 -0.20 13.25 -2.85
N THR A 102 -0.90 12.16 -3.15
CA THR A 102 -2.07 11.73 -2.37
C THR A 102 -1.85 10.33 -1.80
N ILE A 103 -2.00 10.20 -0.49
CA ILE A 103 -2.08 8.94 0.22
C ILE A 103 -3.55 8.71 0.55
N THR A 104 -4.11 7.66 -0.04
CA THR A 104 -5.50 7.20 0.14
C THR A 104 -5.51 5.91 0.96
N PHE A 105 -6.70 5.43 1.33
CA PHE A 105 -6.87 4.20 2.10
C PHE A 105 -7.83 3.24 1.40
N GLY A 106 -7.47 1.97 1.40
CA GLY A 106 -8.24 0.88 0.81
C GLY A 106 -7.99 -0.43 1.57
N ILE A 107 -7.96 -0.35 2.91
CA ILE A 107 -7.63 -1.48 3.77
C ILE A 107 -8.82 -2.46 3.77
N PRO A 108 -8.63 -3.75 3.45
CA PRO A 108 -9.72 -4.70 3.39
C PRO A 108 -10.28 -5.02 4.78
N ALA A 109 -11.57 -5.30 4.86
CA ALA A 109 -12.23 -5.73 6.12
C ALA A 109 -11.75 -7.12 6.60
N SER A 110 -11.04 -7.88 5.75
CA SER A 110 -10.38 -9.13 6.13
C SER A 110 -9.03 -8.93 6.82
N GLY A 111 -8.49 -7.70 6.81
CA GLY A 111 -7.19 -7.37 7.40
C GLY A 111 -7.26 -7.28 8.93
N ALA A 112 -6.09 -7.36 9.56
CA ALA A 112 -5.95 -7.08 10.99
C ALA A 112 -6.40 -5.64 11.31
N GLY A 113 -6.83 -5.40 12.54
CA GLY A 113 -7.23 -4.07 13.00
C GLY A 113 -8.62 -3.61 12.51
N TYR A 114 -9.34 -4.40 11.70
CA TYR A 114 -10.73 -4.11 11.38
C TYR A 114 -11.66 -4.39 12.57
N ASN A 115 -12.49 -3.42 12.93
CA ASN A 115 -13.57 -3.55 13.91
C ASN A 115 -14.91 -3.38 13.21
N SER A 116 -15.70 -4.45 13.13
CA SER A 116 -17.00 -4.44 12.46
C SER A 116 -18.09 -3.64 13.17
N THR A 117 -17.98 -3.47 14.50
CA THR A 117 -18.96 -2.74 15.29
C THR A 117 -18.85 -1.24 15.05
N GLU A 118 -17.62 -0.73 15.01
CA GLU A 118 -17.34 0.68 14.78
C GLU A 118 -17.09 0.98 13.30
N ASN A 119 -16.94 -0.04 12.45
CA ASN A 119 -16.56 0.08 11.05
C ASN A 119 -15.25 0.87 10.86
N THR A 120 -14.23 0.49 11.63
CA THR A 120 -12.93 1.18 11.71
C THR A 120 -11.77 0.22 11.43
N TRP A 121 -10.65 0.78 10.97
CA TRP A 121 -9.37 0.10 10.79
C TRP A 121 -8.32 0.79 11.65
N THR A 122 -7.79 0.07 12.63
CA THR A 122 -6.74 0.58 13.51
C THR A 122 -5.36 0.20 12.99
N ILE A 123 -4.58 1.23 12.63
CA ILE A 123 -3.15 1.15 12.36
C ILE A 123 -2.44 1.40 13.69
N THR A 124 -1.94 0.33 14.30
CA THR A 124 -1.15 0.44 15.54
C THR A 124 0.30 0.70 15.18
N LEU A 125 0.80 1.87 15.59
CA LEU A 125 2.20 2.23 15.36
C LEU A 125 3.14 1.45 16.27
N GLY A 126 4.30 1.09 15.73
CA GLY A 126 5.39 0.48 16.47
C GLY A 126 6.11 1.50 17.37
N MET A 127 7.36 1.16 17.73
CA MET A 127 8.18 1.99 18.62
C MET A 127 8.81 3.22 17.96
N GLN A 128 8.41 3.55 16.72
CA GLN A 128 8.99 4.63 15.94
C GLN A 128 7.91 5.57 15.46
N ALA A 129 8.17 6.87 15.57
CA ALA A 129 7.32 7.92 15.01
C ALA A 129 7.10 7.71 13.50
N LEU A 130 5.96 8.17 12.97
CA LEU A 130 5.79 8.25 11.53
C LEU A 130 6.81 9.23 10.93
N PRO A 131 7.29 8.99 9.69
CA PRO A 131 8.14 9.94 8.99
C PRO A 131 7.47 11.33 8.91
N ALA A 132 8.23 12.38 9.19
CA ALA A 132 7.70 13.75 9.13
C ALA A 132 7.31 14.14 7.69
N LEU A 133 6.25 14.94 7.55
CA LEU A 133 5.89 15.60 6.30
C LEU A 133 6.83 16.79 6.05
N ALA A 134 8.05 16.47 5.63
CA ALA A 134 9.12 17.44 5.31
C ALA A 134 9.06 17.95 3.86
N ARG A 135 8.32 17.24 3.00
CA ARG A 135 7.91 17.72 1.67
C ARG A 135 6.50 18.28 1.77
N GLY A 136 6.27 19.44 1.13
CA GLY A 136 4.94 20.02 1.01
C GLY A 136 4.09 19.44 -0.12
N ASN A 137 2.80 19.79 -0.14
CA ASN A 137 1.79 19.31 -1.08
C ASN A 137 1.52 17.80 -0.99
N VAL A 138 1.51 17.25 0.23
CA VAL A 138 1.09 15.88 0.50
C VAL A 138 -0.30 15.88 1.13
N THR A 139 -1.22 15.11 0.55
CA THR A 139 -2.54 14.85 1.11
C THR A 139 -2.58 13.45 1.70
N VAL A 140 -2.96 13.31 2.96
CA VAL A 140 -3.29 12.04 3.60
C VAL A 140 -4.78 12.05 3.88
N ASP A 141 -5.55 11.27 3.12
CA ASP A 141 -7.01 11.34 3.12
C ASP A 141 -7.65 10.03 3.61
N GLY A 142 -7.89 9.96 4.92
CA GLY A 142 -8.60 8.87 5.58
C GLY A 142 -10.06 8.69 5.16
N SER A 143 -10.68 9.71 4.58
CA SER A 143 -12.07 9.64 4.13
C SER A 143 -12.24 8.67 2.95
N THR A 144 -11.16 8.47 2.17
CA THR A 144 -11.12 7.58 1.00
C THR A 144 -11.30 6.09 1.31
N GLN A 145 -11.11 5.67 2.57
CA GLN A 145 -11.41 4.30 2.98
C GLN A 145 -12.86 3.94 2.55
N PRO A 146 -13.13 2.80 1.91
CA PRO A 146 -14.48 2.50 1.43
C PRO A 146 -15.55 2.35 2.54
N GLY A 147 -16.82 2.49 2.14
CA GLY A 147 -17.99 2.27 2.99
C GLY A 147 -18.63 3.56 3.54
N PRO A 148 -19.81 3.48 4.17
CA PRO A 148 -20.44 4.66 4.78
C PRO A 148 -19.61 5.18 5.95
N ALA A 149 -19.51 6.49 6.09
CA ALA A 149 -18.81 7.15 7.20
C ALA A 149 -19.65 8.27 7.79
N THR A 150 -19.82 8.24 9.11
CA THR A 150 -20.31 9.35 9.94
C THR A 150 -19.24 9.85 10.92
N HIS A 151 -18.06 9.22 10.90
CA HIS A 151 -16.87 9.50 11.70
C HIS A 151 -15.64 9.00 10.93
N PRO A 152 -14.41 9.37 11.33
CA PRO A 152 -13.19 8.78 10.78
C PRO A 152 -13.20 7.25 10.85
N ARG A 153 -12.81 6.58 9.76
CA ARG A 153 -12.73 5.10 9.72
C ARG A 153 -11.32 4.58 9.89
N ILE A 154 -10.32 5.40 9.61
CA ILE A 154 -8.91 5.05 9.85
C ILE A 154 -8.54 5.61 11.21
N VAL A 155 -8.11 4.72 12.10
CA VAL A 155 -7.61 5.04 13.43
C VAL A 155 -6.11 4.85 13.42
N LEU A 156 -5.36 5.88 13.79
CA LEU A 156 -3.95 5.80 14.05
C LEU A 156 -3.75 5.74 15.56
N ASP A 157 -3.22 4.60 16.04
CA ASP A 157 -2.99 4.36 17.47
C ASP A 157 -1.48 4.48 17.78
N GLY A 158 -1.14 5.54 18.50
CA GLY A 158 0.22 5.94 18.85
C GLY A 158 0.79 5.32 20.11
N ALA A 159 0.08 4.39 20.78
CA ALA A 159 0.49 3.88 22.10
C ALA A 159 1.92 3.28 22.12
N GLY A 160 2.38 2.73 20.98
CA GLY A 160 3.72 2.17 20.83
C GLY A 160 4.84 3.21 20.70
N VAL A 161 4.52 4.46 20.31
CA VAL A 161 5.49 5.51 20.00
C VAL A 161 6.08 6.18 21.26
N TYR A 162 5.55 5.86 22.46
CA TYR A 162 5.93 6.46 23.74
C TYR A 162 7.45 6.54 24.00
N GLU A 163 8.21 5.52 23.58
CA GLU A 163 9.67 5.41 23.80
C GLU A 163 10.53 6.10 22.71
N ALA A 164 9.92 6.75 21.71
CA ALA A 164 10.65 7.37 20.61
C ALA A 164 11.29 8.71 21.03
N ALA A 165 12.57 8.91 20.72
CA ALA A 165 13.24 10.18 20.99
C ALA A 165 12.69 11.29 20.07
N GLY A 166 12.02 12.28 20.67
CA GLY A 166 11.80 13.61 20.08
C GLY A 166 10.69 13.76 19.02
N PHE A 167 9.86 12.72 18.77
CA PHE A 167 8.78 12.80 17.78
C PHE A 167 7.61 11.88 18.14
N SER A 168 7.16 11.87 19.39
CA SER A 168 6.06 11.00 19.84
C SER A 168 4.67 11.49 19.41
N ASN A 169 4.60 11.98 18.16
CA ASN A 169 3.47 12.63 17.54
C ASN A 169 2.80 11.70 16.53
N GLY A 170 1.51 11.94 16.26
CA GLY A 170 0.83 11.28 15.15
C GLY A 170 1.35 11.74 13.80
N PHE A 171 1.26 13.04 13.53
CA PHE A 171 1.96 13.65 12.40
C PHE A 171 2.86 14.77 12.87
N THR A 172 4.09 14.78 12.37
CA THR A 172 4.98 15.95 12.45
C THR A 172 5.06 16.59 11.07
N ILE A 173 4.65 17.84 10.97
CA ILE A 173 4.58 18.62 9.72
C ILE A 173 5.61 19.75 9.80
N THR A 174 6.63 19.70 8.96
CA THR A 174 7.71 20.71 8.90
C THR A 174 7.74 21.45 7.56
N SER A 175 6.72 21.23 6.73
CA SER A 175 6.59 21.80 5.40
C SER A 175 5.15 22.27 5.15
N GLY A 176 4.95 23.02 4.06
CA GLY A 176 3.68 23.68 3.80
C GLY A 176 2.76 22.95 2.83
N ARG A 177 1.48 23.35 2.82
CA ARG A 177 0.45 22.87 1.88
C ARG A 177 0.15 21.38 1.99
N ASN A 178 0.36 20.80 3.16
CA ASN A 178 -0.07 19.43 3.45
C ASN A 178 -1.54 19.43 3.90
N THR A 179 -2.21 18.31 3.66
CA THR A 179 -3.61 18.12 4.02
C THR A 179 -3.77 16.80 4.75
N ILE A 180 -4.35 16.81 5.94
CA ILE A 180 -4.67 15.61 6.73
C ILE A 180 -6.19 15.59 6.93
N LEU A 181 -6.86 14.57 6.40
CA LEU A 181 -8.32 14.48 6.39
C LEU A 181 -8.84 13.19 6.99
N GLY A 182 -9.90 13.29 7.79
CA GLY A 182 -10.76 12.14 8.10
C GLY A 182 -10.08 11.00 8.86
N LEU A 183 -9.07 11.30 9.68
CA LEU A 183 -8.37 10.34 10.53
C LEU A 183 -8.78 10.50 11.99
N ALA A 184 -8.82 9.39 12.73
CA ALA A 184 -8.80 9.43 14.19
C ALA A 184 -7.37 9.20 14.68
N LEU A 185 -6.85 10.10 15.50
CA LEU A 185 -5.51 10.02 16.07
C LEU A 185 -5.65 9.85 17.58
N ILE A 186 -5.18 8.71 18.08
CA ILE A 186 -5.33 8.36 19.48
C ILE A 186 -4.04 7.85 20.13
N ASN A 187 -3.95 7.99 21.45
CA ASN A 187 -2.89 7.47 22.31
C ASN A 187 -1.47 7.94 21.94
N PHE A 188 -1.31 9.12 21.35
CA PHE A 188 0.01 9.72 21.20
C PHE A 188 0.49 10.26 22.53
N TYR A 189 1.78 10.14 22.83
CA TYR A 189 2.32 10.66 24.08
C TYR A 189 2.45 12.18 24.06
N ASP A 190 2.86 12.74 22.93
CA ASP A 190 3.11 14.18 22.76
C ASP A 190 1.95 14.80 21.98
N ASP A 191 2.12 15.13 20.70
CA ASP A 191 1.08 15.75 19.87
C ASP A 191 0.28 14.74 19.04
N GLY A 192 -1.04 14.91 18.95
CA GLY A 192 -1.79 14.28 17.85
C GLY A 192 -1.25 14.76 16.49
N VAL A 193 -1.14 16.08 16.31
CA VAL A 193 -0.49 16.71 15.15
C VAL A 193 0.39 17.87 15.58
N LEU A 194 1.67 17.82 15.21
CA LEU A 194 2.62 18.90 15.39
C LEU A 194 2.88 19.64 14.07
N LEU A 195 2.76 20.96 14.09
CA LEU A 195 3.22 21.86 13.03
C LEU A 195 4.42 22.66 13.54
N ASP A 196 5.61 22.38 12.99
CA ASP A 196 6.88 22.87 13.54
C ASP A 196 7.72 23.61 12.48
N GLY A 197 8.02 24.88 12.77
CA GLY A 197 8.91 25.72 11.98
C GLY A 197 8.18 26.62 10.97
N PRO A 198 8.85 27.66 10.45
CA PRO A 198 8.24 28.64 9.55
C PRO A 198 7.85 28.08 8.18
N ALA A 199 8.40 26.92 7.82
CA ALA A 199 8.01 26.21 6.59
C ALA A 199 6.68 25.44 6.74
N ALA A 200 6.23 25.16 7.97
CA ALA A 200 4.94 24.52 8.24
C ALA A 200 3.78 25.51 8.09
N ALA A 201 3.54 25.93 6.85
CA ALA A 201 2.54 26.94 6.50
C ALA A 201 1.49 26.47 5.50
N PHE A 202 0.29 27.05 5.54
CA PHE A 202 -0.80 26.70 4.62
C PHE A 202 -1.21 25.22 4.68
N ASN A 203 -1.03 24.56 5.82
CA ASN A 203 -1.50 23.20 6.03
C ASN A 203 -2.98 23.18 6.42
N HIS A 204 -3.65 22.08 6.10
CA HIS A 204 -5.07 21.90 6.39
C HIS A 204 -5.29 20.59 7.15
N ILE A 205 -5.86 20.69 8.35
CA ILE A 205 -6.24 19.54 9.16
C ILE A 205 -7.75 19.63 9.38
N ALA A 206 -8.51 18.73 8.76
CA ALA A 206 -9.98 18.81 8.75
C ALA A 206 -10.66 17.46 8.85
N GLY A 207 -11.81 17.44 9.54
CA GLY A 207 -12.59 16.21 9.74
C GLY A 207 -11.86 15.12 10.53
N CYS A 208 -10.78 15.45 11.23
CA CYS A 208 -10.03 14.53 12.07
C CYS A 208 -10.60 14.50 13.50
N PHE A 209 -10.56 13.32 14.13
CA PHE A 209 -10.83 13.18 15.56
C PHE A 209 -9.49 13.04 16.26
N ILE A 210 -9.12 14.03 17.08
CA ILE A 210 -7.80 14.07 17.72
C ILE A 210 -8.00 13.98 19.22
N GLY A 211 -7.43 12.94 19.83
CA GLY A 211 -7.63 12.61 21.24
C GLY A 211 -9.01 12.00 21.55
N ALA A 212 -9.74 11.58 20.52
CA ALA A 212 -11.06 10.99 20.65
C ALA A 212 -11.18 9.77 19.73
N ARG A 213 -11.86 8.73 20.24
CA ARG A 213 -12.19 7.55 19.43
C ARG A 213 -13.23 7.90 18.36
N PRO A 214 -13.31 7.15 17.26
CA PRO A 214 -14.33 7.34 16.21
C PRO A 214 -15.78 7.39 16.73
N ASN A 215 -16.06 6.70 17.82
CA ASN A 215 -17.38 6.70 18.47
C ASN A 215 -17.63 7.94 19.38
N GLY A 216 -16.71 8.90 19.43
CA GLY A 216 -16.78 10.13 20.23
C GLY A 216 -16.40 9.98 21.70
N SER A 217 -16.05 8.77 22.17
CA SER A 217 -15.55 8.58 23.53
C SER A 217 -14.10 9.02 23.67
N ALA A 218 -13.70 9.37 24.90
CA ALA A 218 -12.31 9.67 25.22
C ALA A 218 -11.41 8.44 24.98
N GLU A 219 -10.15 8.70 24.63
CA GLU A 219 -9.11 7.68 24.53
C GLU A 219 -8.59 7.21 25.90
N PRO A 220 -7.98 6.02 26.00
CA PRO A 220 -7.37 5.52 27.25
C PRO A 220 -6.23 6.38 27.77
N SER A 221 -5.40 6.90 26.86
CA SER A 221 -4.21 7.68 27.16
C SER A 221 -4.27 8.98 26.37
N ALA A 222 -4.40 10.10 27.09
CA ALA A 222 -4.48 11.41 26.46
C ALA A 222 -3.14 11.80 25.82
N SER A 223 -3.19 12.38 24.63
CA SER A 223 -2.07 13.17 24.10
C SER A 223 -1.80 14.40 24.94
N TYR A 224 -0.52 14.79 25.03
CA TYR A 224 -0.10 16.00 25.74
C TYR A 224 -0.75 17.23 25.10
N PHE A 225 -0.71 17.31 23.77
CA PHE A 225 -1.54 18.24 23.01
C PHE A 225 -2.29 17.51 21.88
N GLY A 226 -3.48 17.99 21.55
CA GLY A 226 -4.17 17.52 20.34
C GLY A 226 -3.45 18.01 19.09
N ILE A 227 -3.35 19.34 18.95
CA ILE A 227 -2.61 20.00 17.87
C ILE A 227 -1.70 21.07 18.48
N GLU A 228 -0.40 20.99 18.22
CA GLU A 228 0.57 22.04 18.55
C GLU A 228 1.04 22.76 17.28
N ILE A 229 1.08 24.10 17.33
CA ILE A 229 1.59 24.97 16.26
C ILE A 229 2.69 25.83 16.86
N ARG A 230 3.94 25.65 16.42
CA ARG A 230 5.09 26.32 17.05
C ARG A 230 6.18 26.74 16.07
N ALA A 231 7.20 27.40 16.63
CA ALA A 231 8.42 27.81 15.93
C ALA A 231 8.18 28.61 14.62
N GLY A 232 7.11 29.39 14.58
CA GLY A 232 6.78 30.26 13.45
C GLY A 232 5.90 29.62 12.37
N ALA A 233 5.36 28.42 12.58
CA ALA A 233 4.32 27.86 11.74
C ALA A 233 3.12 28.82 11.63
N HIS A 234 2.59 29.03 10.41
CA HIS A 234 1.62 30.11 10.14
C HIS A 234 0.63 29.76 9.03
N ASP A 235 -0.47 30.51 8.91
CA ASP A 235 -1.50 30.35 7.86
C ASP A 235 -2.07 28.92 7.73
N ASN A 236 -2.11 28.16 8.83
CA ASN A 236 -2.69 26.82 8.87
C ASN A 236 -4.19 26.89 9.17
N ILE A 237 -4.97 25.97 8.59
CA ILE A 237 -6.41 25.84 8.81
C ILE A 237 -6.66 24.56 9.60
N ILE A 238 -7.34 24.71 10.74
CA ILE A 238 -7.75 23.62 11.63
C ILE A 238 -9.29 23.64 11.74
N GLY A 239 -9.95 22.53 11.39
CA GLY A 239 -11.41 22.38 11.48
C GLY A 239 -12.00 21.62 10.31
#